data_AF-A0A7J2HK72-F1
#
_entry.id   AF-A0A7J2HK72-F1
#
_cell.length_a   1.000
_cell.length_b   1.000
_cell.length_c   1.000
_cell.angle_alpha   90.00
_cell.angle_beta   90.00
_cell.angle_gamma   90.00
#
_symmetry.space_group_name_H-M   'P 1'
#
loop_
_entity.id
_entity.type
_entity.pdbx_description
1 polymer ?
#
loop_
_entity_poly.entity_id
_entity_poly.type
_entity_poly.pdbx_seq_one_letter_code
_entity_poly.pdbx_strand_id
1 'polypeptide(L)'
;PVPRIGMRPGDIVAVTGRFGAQAAGLHALLNDFRGEAVAEKVIKKFLRPRARVEEGIALAMSRALTASMDSSDGLSETLHTLMDLNGYGFRIDDPPIDDDARRYAERFDVDLFDLVFHGGEEYELVVTVKPKMFKDALKSVESVGGSLIPIGRVIEEKTIEVKWFGEYITLERRGYEHFR
;
A
#
# COMPACT_ATOMS: atom_id res chain seq x y z
N PRO A 1 -6.26 -9.57 -17.92
CA PRO A 1 -5.71 -9.60 -16.54
C PRO A 1 -4.25 -9.14 -16.55
N VAL A 2 -3.89 -8.19 -15.69
CA VAL A 2 -2.48 -7.90 -15.41
C VAL A 2 -1.96 -9.04 -14.52
N PRO A 3 -0.79 -9.64 -14.83
CA PRO A 3 -0.32 -10.80 -14.08
C PRO A 3 0.16 -10.39 -12.67
N ARG A 4 0.07 -11.32 -11.71
CA ARG A 4 0.74 -11.23 -10.40
C ARG A 4 2.23 -11.63 -10.47
N ILE A 5 2.67 -12.09 -11.65
CA ILE A 5 3.99 -12.66 -11.90
C ILE A 5 4.64 -11.93 -13.07
N GLY A 6 5.91 -11.58 -12.93
CA GLY A 6 6.71 -10.97 -14.00
C GLY A 6 7.64 -9.86 -13.53
N MET A 7 7.62 -9.52 -12.23
CA MET A 7 8.51 -8.51 -11.67
C MET A 7 9.97 -8.96 -11.72
N ARG A 8 10.88 -7.99 -11.84
CA ARG A 8 12.33 -8.21 -11.88
C ARG A 8 13.06 -7.25 -10.96
N PRO A 9 14.24 -7.62 -10.44
CA PRO A 9 15.11 -6.69 -9.71
C PRO A 9 15.30 -5.38 -10.47
N GLY A 10 15.14 -4.27 -9.75
CA GLY A 10 15.18 -2.92 -10.31
C GLY A 10 13.84 -2.37 -10.80
N ASP A 11 12.77 -3.19 -10.91
CA ASP A 11 11.42 -2.66 -11.14
C ASP A 11 11.01 -1.73 -9.98
N ILE A 12 10.26 -0.67 -10.31
CA ILE A 12 9.74 0.28 -9.33
C ILE A 12 8.49 -0.33 -8.70
N VAL A 13 8.41 -0.31 -7.38
CA VAL A 13 7.19 -0.64 -6.62
C VAL A 13 6.42 0.65 -6.41
N ALA A 14 5.13 0.62 -6.70
CA ALA A 14 4.25 1.77 -6.52
C ALA A 14 2.87 1.36 -6.03
N VAL A 15 2.16 2.31 -5.42
CA VAL A 15 0.80 2.13 -4.92
C VAL A 15 -0.14 3.23 -5.41
N THR A 16 -1.44 2.94 -5.51
CA THR A 16 -2.42 3.93 -5.99
C THR A 16 -2.85 4.96 -4.94
N GLY A 17 -2.57 4.71 -3.67
CA GLY A 17 -2.93 5.57 -2.56
C GLY A 17 -2.12 5.31 -1.31
N ARG A 18 -2.39 6.11 -0.28
CA ARG A 18 -1.70 6.04 1.02
C ARG A 18 -2.44 5.07 1.96
N PHE A 19 -1.70 4.47 2.86
CA PHE A 19 -2.09 3.38 3.74
C PHE A 19 -2.26 3.83 5.19
N GLY A 20 -3.04 3.06 5.94
CA GLY A 20 -3.24 3.20 7.39
C GLY A 20 -4.47 3.99 7.81
N ALA A 21 -5.09 4.76 6.92
CA ALA A 21 -6.31 5.50 7.26
C ALA A 21 -7.51 4.59 7.51
N GLN A 22 -7.60 3.46 6.80
CA GLN A 22 -8.71 2.52 6.96
C GLN A 22 -8.59 1.76 8.27
N ALA A 23 -7.41 1.20 8.56
CA ALA A 23 -7.10 0.61 9.85
C ALA A 23 -7.33 1.60 11.02
N ALA A 24 -6.90 2.86 10.87
CA ALA A 24 -7.13 3.89 11.88
C ALA A 24 -8.62 4.21 12.09
N GLY A 25 -9.40 4.26 11.00
CA GLY A 25 -10.84 4.48 11.07
C GLY A 25 -11.58 3.33 11.75
N LEU A 26 -11.21 2.07 11.45
CA LEU A 26 -11.75 0.90 12.14
C LEU A 26 -11.40 0.94 13.64
N HIS A 27 -10.13 1.19 13.96
CA HIS A 27 -9.68 1.31 15.35
C HIS A 27 -10.45 2.40 16.11
N ALA A 28 -10.70 3.56 15.48
CA ALA A 28 -11.48 4.64 16.06
C ALA A 28 -12.93 4.26 16.34
N LEU A 29 -13.56 3.47 15.44
CA LEU A 29 -14.94 2.99 15.63
C LEU A 29 -15.04 1.96 16.75
N LEU A 30 -14.07 1.05 16.85
CA LEU A 30 -14.04 0.00 17.88
C LEU A 30 -13.81 0.54 19.29
N ASN A 31 -13.06 1.65 19.42
CA ASN A 31 -12.77 2.30 20.69
C ASN A 31 -13.69 3.50 21.00
N ASP A 32 -14.72 3.73 20.19
CA ASP A 32 -15.69 4.82 20.32
C ASP A 32 -15.10 6.24 20.42
N PHE A 33 -14.06 6.52 19.63
CA PHE A 33 -13.43 7.85 19.58
C PHE A 33 -14.21 8.86 18.71
N ARG A 34 -15.52 8.66 18.53
CA ARG A 34 -16.37 9.60 17.77
C ARG A 34 -16.40 10.96 18.46
N GLY A 35 -16.53 12.02 17.66
CA GLY A 35 -16.51 13.41 18.14
C GLY A 35 -15.12 14.02 18.28
N GLU A 36 -14.05 13.22 18.30
CA GLU A 36 -12.68 13.73 18.20
C GLU A 36 -12.33 14.08 16.75
N ALA A 37 -11.92 15.33 16.50
CA ALA A 37 -11.73 15.85 15.14
C ALA A 37 -10.72 15.03 14.29
N VAL A 38 -9.71 14.42 14.92
CA VAL A 38 -8.73 13.57 14.23
C VAL A 38 -9.33 12.20 13.88
N ALA A 39 -10.11 11.61 14.79
CA ALA A 39 -10.80 10.33 14.58
C ALA A 39 -11.85 10.44 13.46
N GLU A 40 -12.65 11.51 13.43
CA GLU A 40 -13.68 11.72 12.41
C GLU A 40 -13.14 11.69 10.97
N LYS A 41 -11.89 12.15 10.76
CA LYS A 41 -11.26 12.11 9.44
C LYS A 41 -10.97 10.69 8.97
N VAL A 42 -10.39 9.85 9.82
CA VAL A 42 -10.07 8.46 9.48
C VAL A 42 -11.33 7.60 9.43
N ILE A 43 -12.32 7.84 10.32
CA ILE A 43 -13.63 7.19 10.28
C ILE A 43 -14.33 7.46 8.94
N LYS A 44 -14.33 8.71 8.47
CA LYS A 44 -14.95 9.07 7.19
C LYS A 44 -14.32 8.35 6.00
N LYS A 45 -13.00 8.12 6.02
CA LYS A 45 -12.29 7.35 5.00
C LYS A 45 -12.68 5.87 5.06
N PHE A 46 -12.72 5.30 6.26
CA PHE A 46 -13.09 3.90 6.48
C PHE A 46 -14.51 3.57 6.01
N LEU A 47 -15.47 4.46 6.28
CA LEU A 47 -16.86 4.27 5.85
C LEU A 47 -17.08 4.45 4.33
N ARG A 48 -16.08 4.90 3.58
CA ARG A 48 -16.19 5.18 2.15
C ARG A 48 -14.95 4.70 1.38
N PRO A 49 -14.66 3.37 1.39
CA PRO A 49 -13.57 2.83 0.60
C PRO A 49 -13.80 3.10 -0.88
N ARG A 50 -12.72 3.41 -1.62
CA ARG A 50 -12.76 3.64 -3.06
C ARG A 50 -12.05 2.50 -3.77
N ALA A 51 -12.80 1.71 -4.52
CA ALA A 51 -12.20 0.72 -5.40
C ALA A 51 -11.43 1.40 -6.54
N ARG A 52 -10.23 0.90 -6.84
CA ARG A 52 -9.28 1.48 -7.82
C ARG A 52 -9.46 0.92 -9.23
N VAL A 53 -10.72 0.82 -9.67
CA VAL A 53 -11.09 0.13 -10.92
C VAL A 53 -10.57 0.88 -12.15
N GLU A 54 -10.77 2.20 -12.20
CA GLU A 54 -10.35 3.03 -13.34
C GLU A 54 -8.82 3.09 -13.42
N GLU A 55 -8.15 3.25 -12.28
CA GLU A 55 -6.69 3.20 -12.18
C GLU A 55 -6.14 1.86 -12.65
N GLY A 56 -6.75 0.74 -12.24
CA GLY A 56 -6.36 -0.61 -12.66
C GLY A 56 -6.50 -0.83 -14.17
N ILE A 57 -7.59 -0.34 -14.78
CA ILE A 57 -7.79 -0.41 -16.24
C ILE A 57 -6.74 0.44 -16.96
N ALA A 58 -6.51 1.68 -16.52
CA ALA A 58 -5.54 2.57 -17.12
C ALA A 58 -4.11 2.02 -17.06
N LEU A 59 -3.73 1.43 -15.92
CA LEU A 59 -2.43 0.77 -15.77
C LEU A 59 -2.32 -0.47 -16.67
N ALA A 60 -3.36 -1.29 -16.77
CA ALA A 60 -3.36 -2.45 -17.66
C ALA A 60 -3.17 -2.05 -19.13
N MET A 61 -3.83 -0.98 -19.57
CA MET A 61 -3.72 -0.45 -20.94
C MET A 61 -2.33 0.13 -21.24
N SER A 62 -1.63 0.66 -20.24
CA SER A 62 -0.26 1.20 -20.40
C SER A 62 0.78 0.14 -20.79
N ARG A 63 0.50 -1.15 -20.50
CA ARG A 63 1.45 -2.28 -20.65
C ARG A 63 2.77 -2.09 -19.89
N ALA A 64 2.81 -1.17 -18.93
CA ALA A 64 3.99 -0.84 -18.15
C ALA A 64 4.22 -1.79 -16.96
N LEU A 65 3.12 -2.40 -16.47
CA LEU A 65 3.13 -3.27 -15.29
C LEU A 65 3.89 -4.58 -15.52
N THR A 66 4.65 -5.01 -14.53
CA THR A 66 5.33 -6.31 -14.49
C THR A 66 4.68 -7.29 -13.53
N ALA A 67 4.15 -6.81 -12.40
CA ALA A 67 3.23 -7.52 -11.53
C ALA A 67 2.25 -6.54 -10.83
N SER A 68 1.09 -7.03 -10.40
CA SER A 68 0.11 -6.22 -9.65
C SER A 68 -0.77 -7.06 -8.75
N MET A 69 -1.18 -6.51 -7.61
CA MET A 69 -2.18 -7.09 -6.71
C MET A 69 -2.91 -5.97 -5.95
N ASP A 70 -4.20 -6.17 -5.64
CA ASP A 70 -4.94 -5.32 -4.72
C ASP A 70 -4.59 -5.67 -3.27
N SER A 71 -4.57 -4.66 -2.39
CA SER A 71 -4.27 -4.83 -0.97
C SER A 71 -5.54 -4.74 -0.13
N SER A 72 -6.13 -5.90 0.18
CA SER A 72 -7.24 -6.04 1.15
C SER A 72 -6.75 -6.36 2.56
N ASP A 73 -5.71 -7.19 2.69
CA ASP A 73 -5.29 -7.78 3.98
C ASP A 73 -4.07 -7.06 4.59
N GLY A 74 -3.66 -5.96 3.97
CA GLY A 74 -2.52 -5.14 4.36
C GLY A 74 -1.38 -5.13 3.35
N LEU A 75 -0.57 -4.07 3.42
CA LEU A 75 0.58 -3.90 2.53
C LEU A 75 1.63 -5.00 2.74
N SER A 76 1.86 -5.43 3.99
CA SER A 76 2.79 -6.51 4.30
C SER A 76 2.37 -7.82 3.62
N GLU A 77 1.13 -8.27 3.82
CA GLU A 77 0.64 -9.51 3.23
C GLU A 77 0.67 -9.47 1.69
N THR A 78 0.34 -8.32 1.11
CA THR A 78 0.39 -8.10 -0.35
C THR A 78 1.82 -8.21 -0.89
N LEU A 79 2.79 -7.55 -0.24
CA LEU A 79 4.20 -7.62 -0.65
C LEU A 79 4.76 -9.03 -0.45
N HIS A 80 4.46 -9.70 0.66
CA HIS A 80 4.87 -11.09 0.89
C HIS A 80 4.32 -12.04 -0.17
N THR A 81 3.04 -11.89 -0.52
CA THR A 81 2.41 -12.68 -1.58
C THR A 81 3.09 -12.46 -2.93
N LEU A 82 3.37 -11.20 -3.31
CA LEU A 82 4.09 -10.91 -4.55
C LEU A 82 5.52 -11.46 -4.53
N MET A 83 6.22 -11.35 -3.40
CA MET A 83 7.56 -11.90 -3.21
C MET A 83 7.57 -13.43 -3.36
N ASP A 84 6.61 -14.13 -2.78
CA ASP A 84 6.49 -15.59 -2.87
C ASP A 84 6.21 -16.06 -4.30
N LEU A 85 5.34 -15.34 -5.03
CA LEU A 85 4.98 -15.69 -6.40
C LEU A 85 6.10 -15.44 -7.43
N ASN A 86 7.04 -14.54 -7.13
CA ASN A 86 8.06 -14.10 -8.09
C ASN A 86 9.49 -14.48 -7.70
N GLY A 87 9.76 -14.77 -6.42
CA GLY A 87 11.09 -15.12 -5.93
C GLY A 87 12.04 -13.94 -5.71
N TYR A 88 11.54 -12.70 -5.75
CA TYR A 88 12.31 -11.47 -5.53
C TYR A 88 11.69 -10.67 -4.38
N GLY A 89 12.51 -9.97 -3.61
CA GLY A 89 12.06 -9.14 -2.50
C GLY A 89 11.82 -7.69 -2.87
N PHE A 90 11.68 -6.85 -1.85
CA PHE A 90 11.42 -5.43 -2.00
C PHE A 90 12.28 -4.59 -1.04
N ARG A 91 12.73 -3.44 -1.51
CA ARG A 91 13.22 -2.35 -0.66
C ARG A 91 12.29 -1.16 -0.80
N ILE A 92 11.62 -0.83 0.29
CA ILE A 92 10.67 0.28 0.40
C ILE A 92 11.41 1.48 1.00
N ASP A 93 11.72 2.45 0.15
CA ASP A 93 12.48 3.65 0.54
C ASP A 93 11.55 4.77 1.07
N ASP A 94 10.29 4.82 0.61
CA ASP A 94 9.28 5.83 0.98
C ASP A 94 7.93 5.14 1.28
N PRO A 95 7.67 4.73 2.53
CA PRO A 95 6.41 4.12 2.92
C PRO A 95 5.20 5.03 2.63
N PRO A 96 4.08 4.49 2.10
CA PRO A 96 2.94 5.30 1.66
C PRO A 96 2.05 5.73 2.84
N ILE A 97 2.57 6.46 3.81
CA ILE A 97 1.86 6.82 5.06
C ILE A 97 0.76 7.85 4.78
N ASP A 98 -0.49 7.59 5.19
CA ASP A 98 -1.56 8.59 5.17
C ASP A 98 -1.39 9.62 6.31
N ASP A 99 -1.56 10.90 5.99
CA ASP A 99 -1.33 11.98 6.96
C ASP A 99 -2.34 12.00 8.10
N ASP A 100 -3.59 11.59 7.85
CA ASP A 100 -4.60 11.50 8.91
C ASP A 100 -4.35 10.26 9.78
N ALA A 101 -3.82 9.17 9.22
CA ALA A 101 -3.36 8.02 10.00
C ALA A 101 -2.20 8.40 10.94
N ARG A 102 -1.22 9.19 10.46
CA ARG A 102 -0.12 9.69 11.31
C ARG A 102 -0.62 10.53 12.47
N ARG A 103 -1.48 11.52 12.19
CA ARG A 103 -2.08 12.38 13.22
C ARG A 103 -2.91 11.58 14.21
N TYR A 104 -3.63 10.56 13.74
CA TYR A 104 -4.42 9.68 14.57
C TYR A 104 -3.53 8.85 15.51
N ALA A 105 -2.49 8.22 14.98
CA ALA A 105 -1.50 7.48 15.75
C ALA A 105 -0.88 8.33 16.86
N GLU A 106 -0.43 9.55 16.52
CA GLU A 106 0.11 10.51 17.49
C GLU A 106 -0.90 10.93 18.58
N ARG A 107 -2.17 11.09 18.22
CA ARG A 107 -3.23 11.55 19.14
C ARG A 107 -3.65 10.47 20.12
N PHE A 108 -3.74 9.22 19.67
CA PHE A 108 -4.31 8.10 20.44
C PHE A 108 -3.27 7.06 20.87
N ASP A 109 -1.98 7.34 20.70
CA ASP A 109 -0.86 6.45 21.05
C ASP A 109 -0.99 5.06 20.43
N VAL A 110 -1.32 5.04 19.13
CA VAL A 110 -1.48 3.81 18.32
C VAL A 110 -0.24 3.64 17.46
N ASP A 111 0.25 2.41 17.29
CA ASP A 111 1.41 2.14 16.44
C ASP A 111 1.10 2.42 14.96
N LEU A 112 1.73 3.46 14.41
CA LEU A 112 1.60 3.86 13.02
C LEU A 112 2.12 2.78 12.05
N PHE A 113 3.14 2.03 12.45
CA PHE A 113 3.70 0.96 11.62
C PHE A 113 2.65 -0.13 11.38
N ASP A 114 2.00 -0.58 12.46
CA ASP A 114 0.93 -1.56 12.39
C ASP A 114 -0.24 -1.04 11.54
N LEU A 115 -0.65 0.21 11.70
CA LEU A 115 -1.70 0.81 10.87
C LEU A 115 -1.34 0.77 9.37
N VAL A 116 -0.11 1.13 9.00
CA VAL A 116 0.31 1.25 7.59
C VAL A 116 0.58 -0.10 6.93
N PHE A 117 1.22 -1.04 7.63
CA PHE A 117 1.69 -2.28 7.01
C PHE A 117 0.84 -3.50 7.33
N HIS A 118 0.20 -3.53 8.50
CA HIS A 118 -0.54 -4.67 9.02
C HIS A 118 -2.04 -4.39 9.16
N GLY A 119 -2.46 -3.18 8.77
CA GLY A 119 -3.85 -2.83 8.54
C GLY A 119 -4.48 -3.63 7.40
N GLY A 120 -5.68 -3.22 7.01
CA GLY A 120 -6.41 -3.82 5.90
C GLY A 120 -7.53 -2.90 5.43
N GLU A 121 -8.28 -3.38 4.44
CA GLU A 121 -9.40 -2.66 3.81
C GLU A 121 -8.97 -1.41 3.03
N GLU A 122 -7.68 -1.26 2.69
CA GLU A 122 -7.20 -0.16 1.85
C GLU A 122 -7.73 -0.21 0.42
N TYR A 123 -7.85 -1.41 -0.17
CA TYR A 123 -8.26 -1.63 -1.56
C TYR A 123 -7.42 -0.86 -2.60
N GLU A 124 -6.21 -0.45 -2.20
CA GLU A 124 -5.22 0.15 -3.07
C GLU A 124 -4.53 -0.92 -3.91
N LEU A 125 -4.12 -0.57 -5.12
CA LEU A 125 -3.31 -1.46 -5.95
C LEU A 125 -1.84 -1.31 -5.57
N VAL A 126 -1.17 -2.44 -5.35
CA VAL A 126 0.29 -2.55 -5.24
C VAL A 126 0.81 -3.10 -6.56
N VAL A 127 1.65 -2.34 -7.24
CA VAL A 127 2.13 -2.65 -8.59
C VAL A 127 3.64 -2.56 -8.70
N THR A 128 4.19 -3.32 -9.63
CA THR A 128 5.58 -3.19 -10.07
C THR A 128 5.63 -2.75 -11.53
N VAL A 129 6.56 -1.86 -11.86
CA VAL A 129 6.64 -1.18 -13.15
C VAL A 129 8.08 -1.14 -13.63
N LYS A 130 8.30 -1.38 -14.93
CA LYS A 130 9.62 -1.20 -15.53
C LYS A 130 10.06 0.27 -15.37
N PRO A 131 11.31 0.56 -14.93
CA PRO A 131 11.74 1.93 -14.67
C PRO A 131 11.57 2.88 -15.87
N LYS A 132 11.85 2.37 -17.08
CA LYS A 132 11.71 3.13 -18.33
C LYS A 132 10.28 3.51 -18.67
N MET A 133 9.29 2.79 -18.14
CA MET A 133 7.86 2.95 -18.42
C MET A 133 7.10 3.66 -17.30
N PHE A 134 7.75 3.96 -16.16
CA PHE A 134 7.07 4.51 -15.00
C PHE A 134 6.36 5.83 -15.26
N LYS A 135 6.97 6.72 -16.06
CA LYS A 135 6.33 8.00 -16.44
C LYS A 135 5.05 7.80 -17.25
N ASP A 136 4.99 6.77 -18.08
CA ASP A 136 3.80 6.48 -18.89
C ASP A 136 2.71 5.84 -18.03
N ALA A 137 3.08 4.97 -17.08
CA ALA A 137 2.16 4.41 -16.09
C ALA A 137 1.57 5.49 -15.17
N LEU A 138 2.39 6.44 -14.72
CA LEU A 138 1.94 7.57 -13.91
C LEU A 138 0.92 8.40 -14.68
N LYS A 139 1.25 8.81 -15.91
CA LYS A 139 0.33 9.59 -16.77
C LYS A 139 -0.98 8.86 -17.06
N SER A 140 -0.95 7.55 -17.23
CA SER A 140 -2.19 6.80 -17.49
C SER A 140 -3.13 6.83 -16.29
N VAL A 141 -2.59 6.71 -15.06
CA VAL A 141 -3.39 6.83 -13.83
C VAL A 141 -3.86 8.27 -13.60
N GLU A 142 -3.01 9.27 -13.84
CA GLU A 142 -3.39 10.68 -13.72
C GLU A 142 -4.52 11.05 -14.70
N SER A 143 -4.56 10.44 -15.89
CA SER A 143 -5.61 10.71 -16.90
C SER A 143 -7.02 10.29 -16.46
N VAL A 144 -7.11 9.39 -15.46
CA VAL A 144 -8.38 8.97 -14.83
C VAL A 144 -8.54 9.58 -13.43
N GLY A 145 -7.75 10.60 -13.09
CA GLY A 145 -7.83 11.30 -11.81
C GLY A 145 -7.32 10.49 -10.61
N GLY A 146 -6.53 9.46 -10.85
CA GLY A 146 -5.86 8.67 -9.80
C GLY A 146 -4.47 9.20 -9.48
N SER A 147 -3.78 8.48 -8.57
CA SER A 147 -2.36 8.69 -8.25
C SER A 147 -1.58 7.40 -8.36
N LEU A 148 -0.28 7.49 -8.64
CA LEU A 148 0.65 6.37 -8.59
C LEU A 148 1.92 6.80 -7.83
N ILE A 149 2.06 6.32 -6.60
CA ILE A 149 3.08 6.74 -5.65
C ILE A 149 4.20 5.71 -5.67
N PRO A 150 5.42 6.04 -6.14
CA PRO A 150 6.55 5.13 -6.05
C PRO A 150 6.99 5.03 -4.58
N ILE A 151 7.07 3.81 -4.07
CA ILE A 151 7.42 3.55 -2.65
C ILE A 151 8.78 2.86 -2.50
N GLY A 152 9.33 2.32 -3.59
CA GLY A 152 10.57 1.58 -3.55
C GLY A 152 10.85 0.80 -4.82
N ARG A 153 11.57 -0.31 -4.68
CA ARG A 153 12.02 -1.15 -5.79
C ARG A 153 12.05 -2.63 -5.45
N VAL A 154 11.96 -3.47 -6.48
CA VAL A 154 12.22 -4.90 -6.40
C VAL A 154 13.72 -5.14 -6.27
N ILE A 155 14.13 -6.08 -5.40
CA ILE A 155 15.54 -6.45 -5.15
C ILE A 155 15.75 -7.96 -5.36
N GLU A 156 17.00 -8.39 -5.52
CA GLU A 156 17.32 -9.82 -5.75
C GLU A 156 17.08 -10.66 -4.51
N GLU A 157 17.40 -10.12 -3.34
CA GLU A 157 17.25 -10.79 -2.06
C GLU A 157 15.78 -11.03 -1.76
N LYS A 158 15.42 -12.26 -1.37
CA LYS A 158 14.04 -12.61 -1.01
C LYS A 158 13.70 -12.14 0.42
N THR A 159 13.77 -10.83 0.63
CA THR A 159 13.47 -10.11 1.86
C THR A 159 12.64 -8.86 1.56
N ILE A 160 11.94 -8.33 2.56
CA ILE A 160 11.24 -7.06 2.45
C ILE A 160 11.85 -6.11 3.46
N GLU A 161 12.53 -5.07 2.97
CA GLU A 161 13.16 -4.05 3.79
C GLU A 161 12.37 -2.75 3.68
N VAL A 162 12.06 -2.13 4.81
CA VAL A 162 11.32 -0.87 4.87
C VAL A 162 12.17 0.16 5.59
N LYS A 163 12.33 1.33 4.97
CA LYS A 163 12.92 2.49 5.63
C LYS A 163 11.90 3.11 6.57
N TRP A 164 12.06 2.90 7.87
CA TRP A 164 11.19 3.44 8.91
C TRP A 164 11.97 4.38 9.83
N PHE A 165 11.56 5.65 9.88
CA PHE A 165 12.22 6.71 10.65
C PHE A 165 13.75 6.80 10.50
N GLY A 166 14.25 6.52 9.28
CA GLY A 166 15.67 6.66 8.93
C GLY A 166 16.44 5.35 8.82
N GLU A 167 15.96 4.30 9.49
CA GLU A 167 16.60 2.97 9.53
C GLU A 167 15.85 1.96 8.66
N TYR A 168 16.56 0.97 8.13
CA TYR A 168 15.93 -0.16 7.46
C TYR A 168 15.59 -1.27 8.44
N ILE A 169 14.34 -1.72 8.42
CA ILE A 169 13.87 -2.89 9.17
C ILE A 169 13.29 -3.93 8.22
N THR A 170 13.37 -5.19 8.61
CA THR A 170 12.70 -6.29 7.89
C THR A 170 11.20 -6.25 8.19
N LEU A 171 10.38 -6.24 7.13
CA LEU A 171 8.93 -6.31 7.25
C LEU A 171 8.50 -7.76 7.35
N GLU A 172 8.15 -8.18 8.57
CA GLU A 172 7.59 -9.51 8.83
C GLU A 172 6.19 -9.66 8.21
N ARG A 173 5.85 -10.90 7.81
CA ARG A 173 4.55 -11.20 7.24
C ARG A 173 3.49 -11.15 8.32
N ARG A 174 2.61 -10.15 8.24
CA ARG A 174 1.38 -10.06 9.04
C ARG A 174 0.32 -9.34 8.22
N GLY A 175 -0.90 -9.80 8.35
CA GLY A 175 -2.10 -9.19 7.76
C GLY A 175 -3.33 -9.57 8.58
N TYR A 176 -4.50 -9.16 8.14
CA TYR A 176 -5.77 -9.56 8.77
C TYR A 176 -5.95 -11.10 8.71
N GLU A 177 -5.87 -11.79 9.86
CA GLU A 177 -6.16 -13.22 9.95
C GLU A 177 -7.65 -13.42 10.33
N HIS A 178 -8.45 -14.01 9.44
CA HIS A 178 -9.90 -14.25 9.63
C HIS A 178 -10.27 -15.12 10.86
N PHE A 179 -9.32 -15.81 11.50
CA PHE A 179 -9.60 -16.83 12.53
C PHE A 179 -8.59 -16.84 13.69
N ARG A 180 -8.28 -15.68 14.28
CA ARG A 180 -7.70 -15.63 15.64
C ARG A 180 -8.66 -15.02 16.64
#